data_AF-A0A7V2S8Z3-F1
#
_entry.id   AF-A0A7V2S8Z3-F1
#
_cell.length_a   1.000
_cell.length_b   1.000
_cell.length_c   1.000
_cell.angle_alpha   90.00
_cell.angle_beta   90.00
_cell.angle_gamma   90.00
#
_symmetry.space_group_name_H-M   'P 1'
#
loop_
_entity.id
_entity.type
_entity.pdbx_description
1 polymer ?
#
loop_
_entity_poly.entity_id
_entity_poly.type
_entity_poly.pdbx_seq_one_letter_code
_entity_poly.pdbx_strand_id
1 'polypeptide(L)' 'MFHIALFEPQIAPNTGNIIRLCANNGCQLHLIEPMGFDLEEKKLRRAGLDYHDMTRVKQYKNFDHFTSE' A
#
# COMPACT_ATOMS: atom_id res chain seq x y z
N MET A 1 15.80 -2.29 7.67
CA MET A 1 14.90 -2.13 6.52
C MET A 1 13.87 -1.07 6.89
N PHE A 2 13.48 -0.17 5.98
CA PHE A 2 12.48 0.85 6.28
C PHE A 2 11.05 0.34 6.04
N HIS A 3 10.13 0.81 6.87
CA HIS A 3 8.71 0.52 6.78
C HIS A 3 7.94 1.83 6.61
N ILE A 4 6.98 1.84 5.69
CA ILE A 4 6.06 2.97 5.48
C ILE A 4 4.65 2.44 5.78
N ALA A 5 3.89 3.16 6.61
CA ALA A 5 2.52 2.82 6.93
C ALA A 5 1.57 3.93 6.49
N LEU A 6 0.54 3.58 5.72
CA LEU A 6 -0.54 4.47 5.34
C LEU A 6 -1.77 4.12 6.18
N PHE A 7 -2.15 5.04 7.06
CA PHE A 7 -3.38 4.93 7.84
C PHE A 7 -4.56 5.47 7.05
N GLU A 8 -5.55 4.61 6.79
CA GLU A 8 -6.79 4.93 6.09
C GLU A 8 -6.61 5.76 4.80
N PRO A 9 -5.78 5.30 3.83
CA PRO A 9 -5.49 6.09 2.64
C PRO A 9 -6.74 6.31 1.79
N GLN A 10 -6.95 7.54 1.35
CA GLN A 10 -8.18 7.96 0.65
C GLN A 10 -8.02 8.13 -0.86
N ILE A 11 -6.79 8.33 -1.35
CA ILE A 11 -6.52 8.71 -2.74
C ILE A 11 -5.69 7.62 -3.44
N ALA A 12 -6.33 6.82 -4.30
CA ALA A 12 -5.70 5.68 -4.98
C ALA A 12 -4.39 6.04 -5.73
N PRO A 13 -4.31 7.15 -6.51
CA PRO A 13 -3.06 7.55 -7.15
C PRO A 13 -1.88 7.76 -6.18
N ASN A 14 -2.12 8.31 -4.99
CA ASN A 14 -1.07 8.54 -4.00
C ASN A 14 -0.55 7.21 -3.47
N THR A 15 -1.45 6.30 -3.13
CA THR A 15 -1.08 4.94 -2.69
C THR A 15 -0.30 4.21 -3.77
N GLY A 16 -0.73 4.31 -5.04
CA GLY A 16 0.00 3.71 -6.16
C GLY A 16 1.43 4.22 -6.32
N ASN A 17 1.62 5.55 -6.21
CA ASN A 17 2.96 6.15 -6.25
C ASN A 17 3.83 5.72 -5.06
N ILE A 18 3.24 5.55 -3.88
CA ILE A 18 3.95 5.08 -2.67
C ILE A 18 4.31 3.59 -2.77
N ILE A 19 3.46 2.76 -3.37
CA ILE A 19 3.79 1.36 -3.68
C ILE A 19 5.04 1.31 -4.57
N ARG A 20 5.07 2.11 -5.65
CA ARG A 20 6.24 2.21 -6.53
C ARG A 20 7.49 2.70 -5.79
N LEU A 21 7.36 3.71 -4.93
CA LEU A 21 8.46 4.21 -4.10
C LEU A 21 9.03 3.08 -3.23
N CYS A 22 8.18 2.30 -2.58
CA CYS A 22 8.60 1.19 -1.73
C CYS A 22 9.30 0.09 -2.54
N ALA A 23 8.75 -0.29 -3.69
CA ALA A 23 9.34 -1.28 -4.57
C ALA A 23 10.75 -0.87 -5.04
N ASN A 24 10.93 0.39 -5.47
CA ASN A 24 12.21 0.92 -5.95
C ASN A 24 13.28 1.03 -4.86
N ASN A 25 12.89 1.20 -3.59
CA ASN A 25 13.82 1.40 -2.48
C ASN A 25 13.93 0.18 -1.54
N GLY A 26 13.23 -0.91 -1.84
CA GLY A 26 13.19 -2.11 -1.00
C GLY A 26 12.47 -1.94 0.33
N CYS A 27 11.63 -0.91 0.49
CA CYS A 27 10.85 -0.69 1.71
C CYS A 27 9.64 -1.63 1.78
N GLN A 28 9.20 -1.94 3.00
CA GLN A 28 7.91 -2.60 3.24
C GLN A 28 6.80 -1.54 3.33
N LEU A 29 5.68 -1.76 2.65
CA LEU A 29 4.50 -0.92 2.75
C LEU A 29 3.40 -1.61 3.55
N HIS A 30 2.81 -0.87 4.49
CA HIS A 30 1.68 -1.27 5.30
C HIS A 30 0.47 -0.40 4.96
N LEU A 31 -0.66 -1.02 4.64
CA LEU A 31 -1.93 -0.34 4.36
C LEU A 31 -2.92 -0.70 5.45
N ILE A 32 -3.44 0.31 6.16
CA ILE A 32 -4.37 0.12 7.27
C ILE A 32 -5.75 0.56 6.82
N GLU A 33 -6.71 -0.38 6.84
CA GLU A 33 -8.12 -0.17 6.50
C GLU A 33 -8.83 0.73 7.53
N PRO A 34 -9.97 1.37 7.15
CA PRO A 34 -10.59 1.35 5.81
C PRO A 34 -9.89 2.26 4.80
N MET A 35 -9.81 1.79 3.55
CA MET A 35 -9.31 2.61 2.43
C MET A 35 -10.47 3.32 1.74
N GLY A 36 -10.23 4.53 1.25
CA GLY A 36 -11.21 5.30 0.47
C GLY A 36 -11.36 4.83 -0.99
N PHE A 37 -10.74 3.71 -1.36
CA PHE A 37 -10.73 3.15 -2.70
C PHE A 37 -10.47 1.63 -2.65
N ASP A 38 -10.79 0.94 -3.74
CA ASP A 38 -10.47 -0.48 -3.91
C ASP A 38 -9.07 -0.65 -4.52
N LEU A 39 -8.25 -1.52 -3.92
CA LEU A 39 -6.90 -1.83 -4.41
C LEU A 39 -6.92 -2.58 -5.75
N GLU A 40 -7.99 -3.32 -6.05
CA GLU A 40 -8.12 -4.11 -7.28
C GLU A 40 -8.58 -3.28 -8.49
N GLU A 41 -9.01 -2.03 -8.27
CA GLU A 41 -9.47 -1.13 -9.31
C GLU A 41 -8.41 -0.94 -10.40
N LYS A 42 -8.85 -0.93 -11.66
CA LYS A 42 -8.00 -0.66 -12.84
C LYS A 42 -7.19 0.63 -12.72
N LYS A 43 -7.59 1.58 -11.85
CA LYS A 43 -6.87 2.84 -11.60
C LYS A 43 -5.50 2.62 -10.94
N LEU A 44 -5.34 1.62 -10.07
CA LEU A 44 -4.02 1.28 -9.52
C LEU A 44 -3.13 0.61 -10.57
N ARG A 45 -3.70 -0.21 -11.47
CA ARG A 45 -2.95 -0.79 -12.59
C ARG A 45 -2.42 0.25 -13.57
N ARG A 46 -3.05 1.43 -13.68
CA ARG A 46 -2.55 2.55 -14.51
C ARG A 46 -1.28 3.20 -13.97
N ALA A 47 -0.92 3.00 -12.70
CA ALA A 47 0.39 3.40 -12.18
C ALA A 47 1.55 2.51 -12.71
N GLY A 48 1.22 1.56 -13.60
CA GLY A 48 2.15 0.58 -14.15
C GLY A 48 2.64 -0.39 -13.08
N LEU A 49 1.86 -0.59 -12.01
CA LEU A 49 2.19 -1.49 -10.91
C LEU A 49 2.17 -2.92 -11.42
N ASP A 50 3.35 -3.51 -11.50
CA ASP A 50 3.51 -4.93 -11.82
C ASP A 50 3.25 -5.76 -10.56
N TYR A 51 2.93 -7.04 -10.74
CA TYR A 51 2.68 -7.97 -9.64
C TYR A 51 3.86 -8.03 -8.63
N HIS A 52 5.08 -7.78 -9.10
CA HIS A 52 6.28 -7.70 -8.26
C HIS A 52 6.25 -6.53 -7.27
N ASP A 53 5.68 -5.38 -7.65
CA ASP A 53 5.58 -4.20 -6.78
C ASP A 53 4.66 -4.46 -5.58
N MET A 54 3.69 -5.37 -5.73
CA MET A 54 2.75 -5.77 -4.69
C MET A 54 3.34 -6.74 -3.65
N THR A 55 4.49 -7.36 -3.91
CA THR A 55 5.09 -8.38 -3.01
C THR A 55 5.50 -7.84 -1.65
N ARG A 56 5.63 -6.50 -1.52
CA ARG A 56 6.05 -5.79 -0.31
C ARG A 56 4.92 -5.02 0.36
N VAL A 57 3.67 -5.29 -0.02
CA VAL A 57 2.49 -4.63 0.54
C VAL A 57 1.80 -5.59 1.51
N LYS A 58 1.55 -5.12 2.74
CA LYS A 58 0.76 -5.82 3.75
C LYS A 58 -0.47 -5.00 4.13
N GLN A 59 -1.61 -5.66 4.24
CA GLN A 59 -2.88 -5.01 4.56
C GLN A 59 -3.33 -5.38 5.97
N TYR A 60 -3.89 -4.41 6.68
CA TYR A 60 -4.35 -4.54 8.05
C TYR A 60 -5.79 -4.08 8.18
N LYS A 61 -6.62 -4.82 8.94
CA LYS A 61 -8.03 -4.49 9.13
C LYS A 61 -8.30 -3.21 9.91
N ASN A 62 -7.36 -2.81 10.76
CA ASN A 62 -7.41 -1.60 11.57
C ASN A 62 -6.02 -1.37 12.20
N PHE A 63 -5.91 -0.28 12.96
CA PHE A 63 -4.66 0.10 13.64
C PHE A 63 -4.22 -0.90 14.70
N ASP A 64 -5.16 -1.53 15.41
CA ASP A 64 -4.83 -2.51 16.45
C ASP A 64 -4.20 -3.78 15.85
N HIS A 65 -4.73 -4.25 14.71
CA HIS A 65 -4.12 -5.34 13.95
C HIS A 65 -2.72 -4.98 13.44
N PHE A 66 -2.47 -3.72 13.09
CA PHE A 66 -1.14 -3.26 12.69
C PHE A 66 -0.14 -3.22 13.85
N THR A 67 -0.56 -2.79 15.04
CA THR A 67 0.33 -2.62 16.21
C THR A 67 0.58 -3.91 17.00
N SER A 68 -0.18 -4.97 16.72
CA SER A 68 -0.06 -6.28 17.38
C SER A 68 0.88 -7.26 16.67
N GLU A 69 1.46 -6.86 15.53
CA GLU A 69 2.50 -7.59 14.80
C GLU A 69 3.90 -7.05 15.08
#